data_AF-K8E9Q6-F1
#
_entry.id   AF-K8E9Q6-F1
#
_cell.length_a   1.000
_cell.length_b   1.000
_cell.length_c   1.000
_cell.angle_alpha   90.00
_cell.angle_beta   90.00
_cell.angle_gamma   90.00
#
_symmetry.space_group_name_H-M   'P 1'
#
loop_
_entity.id
_entity.type
_entity.pdbx_description
1 polymer ?
#
loop_
_entity_poly.entity_id
_entity_poly.type
_entity_poly.pdbx_seq_one_letter_code
_entity_poly.pdbx_strand_id
1 'polypeptide(L)'
;MMRSSSRSLKRALSSHFATTTTISTKATLFRFLRTSACVPFTNTNRANESLKKTTGLVGLPVMNDPINTYANLCDQVLEKIQFVPENAAYRTVVEEMYKHRKKVTLSGKTVSEIEETIAAGQIEELAVQARDELELIPKMREWKPWEFSHEIEIEKAENPTGIAKN
;
A
#
# COMPACT_ATOMS: atom_id res chain seq x y z
N MET A 1 -39.08 30.29 69.72
CA MET A 1 -40.03 29.18 69.40
C MET A 1 -39.40 28.39 68.25
N MET A 2 -39.15 27.08 68.38
CA MET A 2 -40.05 25.94 68.06
C MET A 2 -40.38 25.83 66.56
N ARG A 3 -40.42 24.67 65.89
CA ARG A 3 -40.08 23.24 66.14
C ARG A 3 -40.05 22.60 64.71
N SER A 4 -39.05 21.79 64.31
CA SER A 4 -38.92 20.32 64.53
C SER A 4 -39.98 19.43 63.85
N SER A 5 -39.56 18.23 63.40
CA SER A 5 -40.37 17.13 62.80
C SER A 5 -40.89 17.33 61.38
N SER A 6 -41.18 16.30 60.56
CA SER A 6 -41.02 14.81 60.57
C SER A 6 -41.32 14.33 59.13
N ARG A 7 -41.06 13.12 58.58
CA ARG A 7 -40.50 11.78 58.92
C ARG A 7 -40.17 11.09 57.54
N SER A 8 -39.62 9.89 57.35
CA SER A 8 -39.20 8.71 58.15
C SER A 8 -38.05 8.01 57.36
N LEU A 9 -37.04 7.37 57.96
CA LEU A 9 -36.98 5.94 58.36
C LEU A 9 -37.39 4.95 57.24
N LYS A 10 -36.66 3.84 56.96
CA LYS A 10 -35.93 2.94 57.88
C LYS A 10 -34.67 2.29 57.29
N ARG A 11 -33.83 1.79 58.22
CA ARG A 11 -32.78 0.74 58.15
C ARG A 11 -32.90 -0.23 56.95
N ALA A 12 -31.85 -0.54 56.18
CA ALA A 12 -30.51 -1.07 56.54
C ALA A 12 -30.51 -2.55 56.98
N LEU A 13 -29.78 -3.38 56.24
CA LEU A 13 -29.22 -4.67 56.69
C LEU A 13 -27.78 -4.79 56.19
N SER A 14 -26.86 -5.10 57.11
CA SER A 14 -25.51 -5.57 56.82
C SER A 14 -25.51 -7.09 56.84
N SER A 15 -24.78 -7.73 55.93
CA SER A 15 -24.25 -9.08 56.14
C SER A 15 -22.73 -9.04 56.05
N HIS A 16 -22.08 -9.56 57.08
CA HIS A 16 -20.62 -9.57 57.22
C HIS A 16 -20.01 -10.80 56.55
N PHE A 17 -18.67 -10.75 56.36
CA PHE A 17 -17.65 -11.82 56.37
C PHE A 17 -16.58 -11.46 55.32
N ALA A 18 -15.57 -10.62 55.60
CA ALA A 18 -14.47 -10.72 56.58
C ALA A 18 -13.31 -11.64 56.16
N THR A 19 -12.08 -11.11 56.24
CA THR A 19 -10.77 -11.80 56.41
C THR A 19 -10.28 -12.76 55.30
N THR A 20 -8.99 -12.96 54.99
CA THR A 20 -7.69 -12.27 55.22
C THR A 20 -6.64 -12.95 54.29
N THR A 21 -5.39 -12.46 54.29
CA THR A 21 -4.12 -13.26 54.22
C THR A 21 -3.34 -13.38 52.90
N THR A 22 -2.04 -13.05 53.03
CA THR A 22 -0.86 -13.61 52.32
C THR A 22 -0.75 -13.57 50.79
N ILE A 23 0.04 -12.59 50.33
CA ILE A 23 0.96 -12.77 49.20
C ILE A 23 2.12 -13.66 49.68
N SER A 24 2.18 -14.94 49.27
CA SER A 24 3.45 -15.69 49.12
C SER A 24 3.21 -17.09 48.53
N THR A 25 3.81 -17.37 47.37
CA THR A 25 4.61 -18.59 47.15
C THR A 25 5.32 -18.49 45.80
N LYS A 26 6.64 -18.74 45.76
CA LYS A 26 7.35 -18.97 44.50
C LYS A 26 7.24 -20.46 44.16
N ALA A 27 6.51 -20.82 43.10
CA ALA A 27 6.45 -22.18 42.59
C ALA A 27 6.38 -22.19 41.06
N THR A 28 7.55 -22.22 40.41
CA THR A 28 7.66 -22.38 38.96
C THR A 28 7.19 -23.77 38.54
N LEU A 29 6.12 -23.87 37.75
CA LEU A 29 5.94 -24.99 36.83
C LEU A 29 5.39 -24.51 35.48
N PHE A 30 6.19 -24.69 34.44
CA PHE A 30 5.77 -24.54 33.06
C PHE A 30 4.71 -25.59 32.72
N ARG A 31 3.62 -25.17 32.05
CA ARG A 31 2.98 -25.99 31.00
C ARG A 31 2.37 -25.10 29.94
N PHE A 32 3.26 -24.54 29.13
CA PHE A 32 2.94 -23.83 27.90
C PHE A 32 2.33 -24.85 26.92
N LEU A 33 0.99 -24.95 26.88
CA LEU A 33 0.27 -25.79 25.92
C LEU A 33 0.33 -25.18 24.52
N ARG A 34 1.53 -25.24 23.93
CA ARG A 34 1.75 -24.98 22.51
C ARG A 34 1.06 -26.10 21.74
N THR A 35 -0.18 -25.85 21.33
CA THR A 35 -0.85 -26.68 20.33
C THR A 35 -0.03 -26.63 19.05
N SER A 36 0.76 -27.68 18.82
CA SER A 36 1.50 -27.87 17.57
C SER A 36 0.55 -28.22 16.44
N ALA A 37 -0.29 -27.26 16.05
CA ALA A 37 -0.77 -27.18 14.69
C ALA A 37 0.48 -27.08 13.80
N CYS A 38 0.84 -28.19 13.15
CA CYS A 38 1.71 -28.15 12.00
C CYS A 38 0.95 -27.39 10.92
N VAL A 39 1.08 -26.06 10.91
CA VAL A 39 0.66 -25.26 9.77
C VAL A 39 1.50 -25.79 8.61
N PRO A 40 0.90 -26.35 7.55
CA PRO A 40 1.68 -26.73 6.39
C PRO A 40 2.31 -25.44 5.86
N PHE A 41 3.62 -25.31 5.99
CA PHE A 41 4.37 -24.26 5.30
C PHE A 41 4.23 -24.57 3.82
N THR A 42 3.21 -24.00 3.19
CA THR A 42 2.93 -24.11 1.77
C THR A 42 4.03 -23.38 1.03
N ASN A 43 5.14 -24.08 0.85
CA ASN A 43 6.29 -23.62 0.08
C ASN A 43 5.87 -23.54 -1.39
N THR A 44 5.21 -22.43 -1.73
CA THR A 44 4.91 -22.02 -3.11
C THR A 44 6.19 -21.53 -3.79
N ASN A 45 7.19 -22.42 -3.86
CA ASN A 45 8.24 -22.36 -4.85
C ASN A 45 7.55 -22.40 -6.23
N ARG A 46 7.26 -21.22 -6.79
CA ARG A 46 6.82 -21.02 -8.18
C ARG A 46 8.03 -21.32 -9.08
N ALA A 47 8.37 -22.59 -9.15
CA ALA A 47 9.63 -23.06 -9.69
C ALA A 47 9.69 -22.84 -11.20
N ASN A 48 10.55 -21.91 -11.61
CA ASN A 48 10.93 -21.67 -13.00
C ASN A 48 9.77 -21.57 -13.98
N GLU A 49 9.00 -20.50 -13.83
CA GLU A 49 8.59 -19.77 -15.03
C GLU A 49 9.84 -19.52 -15.90
N SER A 50 9.73 -19.72 -17.22
CA SER A 50 10.89 -19.91 -18.09
C SER A 50 11.90 -18.76 -18.00
N LEU A 51 13.01 -18.99 -17.31
CA LEU A 51 14.05 -18.00 -17.02
C LEU A 51 14.47 -17.27 -18.31
N LYS A 52 14.09 -15.99 -18.44
CA LYS A 52 14.54 -15.12 -19.53
C LYS A 52 16.08 -15.13 -19.50
N LYS A 53 16.71 -15.63 -20.56
CA LYS A 53 18.19 -15.69 -20.64
C LYS A 53 18.81 -14.32 -20.91
N THR A 54 18.03 -13.42 -21.48
CA THR A 54 18.35 -12.03 -21.79
C THR A 54 17.04 -11.28 -22.03
N THR A 55 17.03 -9.96 -21.78
CA THR A 55 15.96 -9.05 -22.20
C THR A 55 16.00 -8.77 -23.71
N GLY A 56 17.14 -9.00 -24.36
CA GLY A 56 17.42 -8.54 -25.73
C GLY A 56 17.82 -7.06 -25.81
N LEU A 57 17.85 -6.33 -24.69
CA LEU A 57 18.22 -4.92 -24.61
C LEU A 57 19.62 -4.75 -23.99
N VAL A 58 20.46 -3.91 -24.61
CA VAL A 58 21.83 -3.66 -24.12
C VAL A 58 21.79 -2.86 -22.82
N GLY A 59 22.50 -3.33 -21.80
CA GLY A 59 22.59 -2.67 -20.50
C GLY A 59 21.45 -2.98 -19.51
N LEU A 60 20.40 -3.69 -19.93
CA LEU A 60 19.27 -4.06 -19.06
C LEU A 60 19.32 -5.55 -18.65
N PRO A 61 19.81 -5.88 -17.44
CA PRO A 61 19.87 -7.25 -16.96
C PRO A 61 18.47 -7.77 -16.59
N VAL A 62 18.25 -9.08 -16.79
CA VAL A 62 17.04 -9.79 -16.36
C VAL A 62 16.92 -9.79 -14.83
N MET A 63 15.72 -9.60 -14.29
CA MET A 63 15.47 -9.67 -12.84
C MET A 63 15.16 -11.10 -12.39
N ASN A 64 15.66 -11.49 -11.21
CA ASN A 64 15.40 -12.82 -10.62
C ASN A 64 13.93 -12.97 -10.15
N ASP A 65 13.39 -11.94 -9.48
CA ASP A 65 12.05 -11.93 -8.88
C ASP A 65 11.20 -10.76 -9.40
N PRO A 66 10.95 -10.67 -10.73
CA PRO A 66 10.47 -9.44 -11.37
C PRO A 66 9.13 -8.94 -10.82
N ILE A 67 8.18 -9.85 -10.55
CA ILE A 67 6.86 -9.53 -9.99
C ILE A 67 6.98 -8.86 -8.61
N ASN A 68 7.81 -9.41 -7.73
CA ASN A 68 8.01 -8.90 -6.36
C ASN A 68 8.78 -7.58 -6.38
N THR A 69 9.88 -7.51 -7.16
CA THR A 69 10.67 -6.28 -7.31
C THR A 69 9.82 -5.14 -7.86
N TYR A 70 9.01 -5.40 -8.89
CA TYR A 70 8.19 -4.36 -9.51
C TYR A 70 7.03 -3.91 -8.59
N ALA A 71 6.35 -4.83 -7.91
CA ALA A 71 5.31 -4.48 -6.94
C ALA A 71 5.84 -3.57 -5.80
N ASN A 72 7.04 -3.87 -5.29
CA ASN A 72 7.71 -3.07 -4.27
C ASN A 72 8.14 -1.69 -4.76
N LEU A 73 8.47 -1.53 -6.05
CA LEU A 73 8.76 -0.22 -6.65
C LEU A 73 7.48 0.61 -6.81
N CYS A 74 6.38 0.00 -7.27
CA CYS A 74 5.07 0.66 -7.33
C CYS A 74 4.60 1.18 -5.97
N ASP A 75 4.82 0.43 -4.89
CA ASP A 75 4.47 0.90 -3.53
C ASP A 75 5.33 2.08 -3.07
N GLN A 76 6.63 2.10 -3.38
CA GLN A 76 7.47 3.25 -3.09
C GLN A 76 7.00 4.50 -3.86
N VAL A 77 6.63 4.36 -5.15
CA VAL A 77 6.07 5.48 -5.93
C VAL A 77 4.76 5.99 -5.31
N LEU A 78 3.86 5.09 -4.93
CA LEU A 78 2.57 5.43 -4.28
C LEU A 78 2.74 5.98 -2.85
N GLU A 79 3.87 5.77 -2.19
CA GLU A 79 4.26 6.48 -0.96
C GLU A 79 4.79 7.89 -1.28
N LYS A 80 5.76 8.02 -2.21
CA LYS A 80 6.42 9.32 -2.48
C LYS A 80 5.51 10.33 -3.17
N ILE A 81 4.52 9.90 -3.94
CA ILE A 81 3.59 10.81 -4.64
C ILE A 81 2.65 11.56 -3.69
N GLN A 82 2.40 11.06 -2.47
CA GLN A 82 1.50 11.68 -1.48
C GLN A 82 1.94 13.08 -1.04
N PHE A 83 3.22 13.41 -1.21
CA PHE A 83 3.79 14.74 -0.93
C PHE A 83 3.53 15.78 -2.03
N VAL A 84 2.95 15.37 -3.17
CA VAL A 84 2.45 16.26 -4.23
C VAL A 84 0.97 16.57 -3.93
N PRO A 85 0.47 17.80 -4.15
CA PRO A 85 -0.91 18.14 -3.83
C PRO A 85 -1.92 17.54 -4.82
N GLU A 86 -3.15 17.29 -4.35
CA GLU A 86 -4.18 16.51 -5.08
C GLU A 86 -4.80 17.26 -6.28
N ASN A 87 -4.61 18.58 -6.36
CA ASN A 87 -5.00 19.39 -7.51
C ASN A 87 -3.99 19.32 -8.68
N ALA A 88 -2.80 18.76 -8.48
CA ALA A 88 -1.80 18.62 -9.53
C ALA A 88 -2.11 17.40 -10.41
N ALA A 89 -2.45 17.63 -11.69
CA ALA A 89 -2.80 16.56 -12.64
C ALA A 89 -1.72 15.44 -12.74
N TYR A 90 -0.44 15.79 -12.55
CA TYR A 90 0.67 14.85 -12.41
C TYR A 90 0.42 13.77 -11.35
N ARG A 91 -0.06 14.15 -10.15
CA ARG A 91 -0.37 13.19 -9.06
C ARG A 91 -1.49 12.24 -9.46
N THR A 92 -2.57 12.73 -10.06
CA THR A 92 -3.69 11.89 -10.52
C THR A 92 -3.23 10.83 -11.52
N VAL A 93 -2.49 11.24 -12.57
CA VAL A 93 -2.02 10.33 -13.62
C VAL A 93 -1.03 9.30 -13.08
N VAL A 94 -0.07 9.71 -12.24
CA VAL A 94 0.88 8.78 -11.60
C VAL A 94 0.16 7.80 -10.67
N GLU A 95 -0.76 8.29 -9.82
CA GLU A 95 -1.52 7.41 -8.93
C GLU A 95 -2.36 6.38 -9.71
N GLU A 96 -3.10 6.80 -10.74
CA GLU A 96 -3.91 5.89 -11.55
C GLU A 96 -3.04 4.85 -12.29
N MET A 97 -1.96 5.30 -12.92
CA MET A 97 -1.03 4.44 -13.66
C MET A 97 -0.39 3.38 -12.75
N TYR A 98 0.19 3.77 -11.62
CA TYR A 98 0.87 2.81 -10.74
C TYR A 98 -0.11 1.93 -9.94
N LYS A 99 -1.31 2.42 -9.58
CA LYS A 99 -2.39 1.57 -9.04
C LYS A 99 -2.83 0.51 -10.05
N HIS A 100 -3.01 0.88 -11.33
CA HIS A 100 -3.36 -0.05 -12.39
C HIS A 100 -2.26 -1.09 -12.60
N ARG A 101 -1.01 -0.65 -12.86
CA ARG A 101 0.12 -1.55 -13.12
C ARG A 101 0.33 -2.52 -11.94
N LYS A 102 0.32 -2.04 -10.69
CA LYS A 102 0.40 -2.91 -9.50
C LYS A 102 -0.74 -3.93 -9.41
N LYS A 103 -1.98 -3.53 -9.71
CA LYS A 103 -3.14 -4.45 -9.73
C LYS A 103 -2.97 -5.57 -10.76
N VAL A 104 -2.40 -5.27 -11.93
CA VAL A 104 -2.09 -6.29 -12.94
C VAL A 104 -0.95 -7.21 -12.46
N THR A 105 0.14 -6.66 -11.91
CA THR A 105 1.27 -7.43 -11.37
C THR A 105 0.84 -8.41 -10.27
N LEU A 106 -0.07 -8.02 -9.39
CA LEU A 106 -0.59 -8.87 -8.31
C LEU A 106 -1.73 -9.82 -8.71
N SER A 107 -2.10 -9.89 -9.99
CA SER A 107 -3.22 -10.73 -10.45
C SER A 107 -2.91 -12.23 -10.56
N GLY A 108 -1.70 -12.68 -10.17
CA GLY A 108 -1.28 -14.08 -10.13
C GLY A 108 -0.79 -14.67 -11.47
N LYS A 109 -1.04 -13.96 -12.57
CA LYS A 109 -0.63 -14.22 -13.97
C LYS A 109 0.85 -14.58 -14.18
N THR A 110 1.20 -15.08 -15.36
CA THR A 110 2.60 -15.13 -15.82
C THR A 110 3.15 -13.73 -16.13
N VAL A 111 4.48 -13.57 -16.09
CA VAL A 111 5.19 -12.35 -16.52
C VAL A 111 4.84 -12.01 -17.96
N SER A 112 4.75 -13.01 -18.85
CA SER A 112 4.36 -12.79 -20.25
C SER A 112 2.95 -12.22 -20.38
N GLU A 113 1.98 -12.75 -19.63
CA GLU A 113 0.62 -12.20 -19.59
C GLU A 113 0.55 -10.82 -18.93
N ILE A 114 1.44 -10.51 -17.97
CA ILE A 114 1.54 -9.19 -17.34
C ILE A 114 2.08 -8.16 -18.34
N GLU A 115 3.13 -8.50 -19.09
CA GLU A 115 3.72 -7.68 -20.15
C GLU A 115 2.69 -7.40 -21.26
N GLU A 116 1.93 -8.42 -21.70
CA GLU A 116 0.83 -8.25 -22.66
C GLU A 116 -0.34 -7.41 -22.10
N THR A 117 -0.72 -7.60 -20.83
CA THR A 117 -1.83 -6.85 -20.21
C THR A 117 -1.49 -5.37 -19.99
N ILE A 118 -0.23 -5.04 -19.70
CA ILE A 118 0.23 -3.66 -19.49
C ILE A 118 0.60 -2.98 -20.82
N ALA A 119 1.03 -3.74 -21.83
CA ALA A 119 1.33 -3.30 -23.18
C ALA A 119 2.35 -2.13 -23.27
N ALA A 120 3.31 -2.07 -22.34
CA ALA A 120 4.26 -0.95 -22.20
C ALA A 120 5.74 -1.38 -22.01
N GLY A 121 6.15 -2.46 -22.69
CA GLY A 121 7.50 -3.01 -22.63
C GLY A 121 7.63 -4.20 -21.66
N GLN A 122 8.87 -4.64 -21.44
CA GLN A 122 9.21 -5.71 -20.50
C GLN A 122 9.15 -5.24 -19.05
N ILE A 123 8.95 -6.17 -18.11
CA ILE A 123 8.87 -5.87 -16.68
C ILE A 123 10.18 -5.27 -16.13
N GLU A 124 11.33 -5.61 -16.71
CA GLU A 124 12.60 -4.93 -16.48
C GLU A 124 12.56 -3.43 -16.84
N GLU A 125 11.95 -3.05 -17.96
CA GLU A 125 11.81 -1.66 -18.41
C GLU A 125 10.83 -0.89 -17.49
N LEU A 126 9.72 -1.53 -17.12
CA LEU A 126 8.77 -0.97 -16.14
C LEU A 126 9.43 -0.71 -14.78
N ALA A 127 10.37 -1.57 -14.36
CA ALA A 127 11.15 -1.38 -13.15
C ALA A 127 12.22 -0.29 -13.27
N VAL A 128 12.69 0.06 -14.47
CA VAL A 128 13.52 1.26 -14.70
C VAL A 128 12.64 2.51 -14.62
N GLN A 129 11.52 2.56 -15.36
CA GLN A 129 10.55 3.68 -15.29
C GLN A 129 10.14 4.01 -13.85
N ALA A 130 9.91 2.98 -13.01
CA ALA A 130 9.55 3.19 -11.60
C ALA A 130 10.69 3.73 -10.72
N ARG A 131 11.96 3.52 -11.08
CA ARG A 131 13.11 4.15 -10.41
C ARG A 131 13.29 5.60 -10.89
N ASP A 132 13.14 5.84 -12.19
CA ASP A 132 13.20 7.17 -12.77
C ASP A 132 12.10 8.08 -12.18
N GLU A 133 10.89 7.54 -11.96
CA GLU A 133 9.79 8.23 -11.26
C GLU A 133 10.15 8.55 -9.80
N LEU A 134 10.81 7.64 -9.07
CA LEU A 134 11.27 7.88 -7.70
C LEU A 134 12.35 8.97 -7.62
N GLU A 135 13.16 9.13 -8.67
CA GLU A 135 14.07 10.27 -8.82
C GLU A 135 13.39 11.55 -9.32
N LEU A 136 12.27 11.44 -10.04
CA LEU A 136 11.51 12.56 -10.59
C LEU A 136 10.64 13.24 -9.53
N ILE A 137 9.96 12.48 -8.67
CA ILE A 137 9.05 13.02 -7.64
C ILE A 137 9.71 14.08 -6.72
N PRO A 138 10.96 13.92 -6.24
CA PRO A 138 11.67 14.97 -5.51
C PRO A 138 11.89 16.26 -6.34
N LYS A 139 12.30 16.12 -7.60
CA LYS A 139 12.54 17.23 -8.54
C LYS A 139 11.21 17.97 -8.83
N MET A 140 10.13 17.23 -9.06
CA MET A 140 8.78 17.76 -9.27
C MET A 140 8.26 18.52 -8.04
N ARG A 141 8.58 18.07 -6.82
CA ARG A 141 8.23 18.77 -5.57
C ARG A 141 8.96 20.11 -5.42
N GLU A 142 10.19 20.21 -5.92
CA GLU A 142 10.99 21.45 -5.92
C GLU A 142 10.52 22.42 -7.02
N TRP A 143 10.36 21.92 -8.25
CA TRP A 143 10.02 22.75 -9.42
C TRP A 143 8.55 23.13 -9.51
N LYS A 144 7.66 22.33 -8.90
CA LYS A 144 6.20 22.53 -8.84
C LYS A 144 5.55 23.02 -10.14
N PRO A 145 5.66 22.29 -11.27
CA PRO A 145 5.13 22.73 -12.58
C PRO A 145 3.60 22.83 -12.69
N TRP A 146 2.87 22.76 -11.57
CA TRP A 146 1.43 23.00 -11.44
C TRP A 146 1.10 24.38 -10.84
N GLU A 147 2.08 25.13 -10.31
CA GLU A 147 1.88 26.48 -9.77
C GLU A 147 2.06 27.55 -10.87
N PHE A 148 1.02 27.77 -11.68
CA PHE A 148 1.01 28.82 -12.72
C PHE A 148 0.53 30.16 -12.14
N SER A 149 1.28 31.23 -12.41
CA SER A 149 1.02 32.60 -11.92
C SER A 149 0.31 33.53 -12.91
N HIS A 150 0.12 33.07 -14.15
CA HIS A 150 -0.50 33.82 -15.24
C HIS A 150 -1.67 32.99 -15.81
N GLU A 151 -2.73 33.66 -16.22
CA GLU A 151 -3.87 33.02 -16.88
C GLU A 151 -3.45 32.57 -18.28
N ILE A 152 -3.59 31.27 -18.56
CA ILE A 152 -3.23 30.68 -19.85
C ILE A 152 -4.48 30.61 -20.71
N GLU A 153 -4.58 31.48 -21.71
CA GLU A 153 -5.60 31.38 -22.75
C GLU A 153 -5.33 30.12 -23.58
N ILE A 154 -6.03 29.03 -23.24
CA ILE A 154 -6.02 27.80 -24.03
C ILE A 154 -6.87 28.05 -25.27
N GLU A 155 -6.24 28.54 -26.34
CA GLU A 155 -6.80 28.50 -27.69
C GLU A 155 -7.14 27.04 -28.03
N LYS A 156 -8.42 26.70 -27.93
CA LYS A 156 -8.92 25.38 -28.30
C LYS A 156 -8.90 25.26 -29.81
N ALA A 157 -7.77 24.81 -30.36
CA ALA A 157 -7.67 24.40 -31.74
C ALA A 157 -8.79 23.38 -32.04
N GLU A 158 -9.79 23.82 -32.81
CA GLU A 158 -10.92 22.96 -33.18
C GLU A 158 -10.39 21.80 -34.03
N ASN A 159 -10.41 20.60 -33.46
CA ASN A 159 -9.80 19.42 -34.06
C ASN A 159 -10.50 19.13 -35.41
N PRO A 160 -9.82 19.27 -36.56
CA PRO A 160 -10.49 19.27 -37.86
C PRO A 160 -11.04 17.88 -38.18
N THR A 161 -12.35 17.72 -38.02
CA THR A 161 -13.13 16.50 -38.24
C THR A 161 -13.31 16.21 -39.74
N GLY A 162 -12.18 16.04 -40.45
CA GLY A 162 -12.13 16.02 -41.91
C GLY A 162 -10.97 15.22 -42.53
N ILE A 163 -10.39 14.24 -41.81
CA ILE A 163 -9.44 13.31 -42.43
C ILE A 163 -10.22 12.36 -43.36
N ALA A 164 -10.26 12.70 -44.65
CA ALA A 164 -10.79 11.82 -45.68
C ALA A 164 -9.97 10.51 -45.71
N LYS A 165 -10.66 9.37 -45.72
CA LYS A 165 -10.03 8.05 -45.87
C LYS A 165 -9.88 7.75 -47.36
N ASN A 166 -8.64 7.54 -47.79
CA ASN A 166 -8.30 6.86 -49.04
C ASN A 166 -8.15 5.35 -48.77
#